data_AF-A0A1V4UIM6-F1
#
_entry.id   AF-A0A1V4UIM6-F1
#
_cell.length_a   1.000
_cell.length_b   1.000
_cell.length_c   1.000
_cell.angle_alpha   90.00
_cell.angle_beta   90.00
_cell.angle_gamma   90.00
#
_symmetry.space_group_name_H-M   'P 1'
#
loop_
_entity.id
_entity.type
_entity.pdbx_description
1 polymer ?
#
loop_
_entity_poly.entity_id
_entity_poly.type
_entity_poly.pdbx_seq_one_letter_code
_entity_poly.pdbx_strand_id
1 'polypeptide(L)'
;MRVVADDWFFTRVFDRDILGFGSERNFYIRQDLETIWTEFGGMVRADEYDADGRAVADIRWVLGKGRLIPLTTLRTVIILKRDPTDPVVAKQMDPSEGSEMFSRYGYFNPHLLVRDARKTAIRDRFIGNLLDSAPLFMVNTTGTPSATQEEIRKIIRMEKSG
;
A
#
# COMPACT_ATOMS: atom_id res chain seq x y z
N MET A 1 10.45 8.52 7.58
CA MET A 1 9.14 8.06 7.09
C MET A 1 8.28 7.70 8.30
N ARG A 2 6.99 8.05 8.30
CA ARG A 2 6.01 7.62 9.31
C ARG A 2 5.09 6.61 8.64
N VAL A 3 4.49 5.71 9.41
CA VAL A 3 3.65 4.61 8.91
C VAL A 3 2.27 4.69 9.55
N VAL A 4 1.25 4.26 8.81
CA VAL A 4 -0.15 4.21 9.25
C VAL A 4 -0.59 2.75 9.41
N ALA A 5 -0.40 1.92 8.38
CA ALA A 5 -0.71 0.49 8.36
C ALA A 5 0.09 -0.23 7.26
N ASP A 6 0.14 -1.56 7.28
CA ASP A 6 0.68 -2.45 6.23
C ASP A 6 -0.40 -3.01 5.32
N ASP A 7 -1.41 -3.68 5.88
CA ASP A 7 -2.41 -4.44 5.11
C ASP A 7 -3.77 -3.73 5.08
N TRP A 8 -4.30 -3.38 6.25
CA TRP A 8 -5.63 -2.81 6.37
C TRP A 8 -5.61 -1.37 6.88
N PHE A 9 -6.33 -0.53 6.15
CA PHE A 9 -6.63 0.84 6.56
C PHE A 9 -8.02 1.19 6.05
N PHE A 10 -8.66 2.16 6.69
CA PHE A 10 -9.93 2.70 6.23
C PHE A 10 -9.76 4.15 5.83
N THR A 11 -10.61 4.58 4.91
CA THR A 11 -10.56 5.93 4.36
C THR A 11 -11.83 6.69 4.65
N ARG A 12 -11.72 8.02 4.68
CA ARG A 12 -12.86 8.92 4.73
C ARG A 12 -12.63 10.09 3.79
N VAL A 13 -13.62 10.38 2.97
CA VAL A 13 -13.65 11.61 2.17
C VAL A 13 -13.93 12.79 3.10
N PHE A 14 -13.07 13.81 3.06
CA PHE A 14 -13.20 15.05 3.81
C PHE A 14 -12.98 16.23 2.87
N ASP A 15 -14.08 16.83 2.41
CA ASP A 15 -14.07 17.82 1.33
C ASP A 15 -13.35 17.26 0.08
N ARG A 16 -12.23 17.86 -0.33
CA ARG A 16 -11.41 17.43 -1.47
C ARG A 16 -10.32 16.43 -1.10
N ASP A 17 -10.05 16.23 0.19
CA ASP A 17 -8.99 15.33 0.65
C ASP A 17 -9.57 13.96 1.00
N ILE A 18 -8.72 12.94 0.90
CA ILE A 18 -9.02 11.61 1.43
C ILE A 18 -8.10 11.31 2.60
N LEU A 19 -8.71 11.09 3.75
CA LEU A 19 -8.05 10.76 4.99
C LEU A 19 -7.91 9.24 5.10
N GLY A 20 -6.72 8.74 5.41
CA GLY A 20 -6.41 7.34 5.67
C GLY A 20 -6.11 7.10 7.15
N PHE A 21 -6.72 6.07 7.72
CA PHE A 21 -6.61 5.69 9.14
C PHE A 21 -6.17 4.23 9.25
N GLY A 22 -5.18 3.96 10.10
CA GLY A 22 -4.74 2.58 10.34
C GLY A 22 -5.82 1.79 11.09
N SER A 23 -6.13 0.58 10.65
CA SER A 23 -7.03 -0.30 11.39
C SER A 23 -6.31 -1.14 12.44
N GLU A 24 -5.00 -1.35 12.27
CA GLU A 24 -4.19 -2.27 13.07
C GLU A 24 -2.94 -1.59 13.63
N ARG A 25 -2.41 -2.13 14.74
CA ARG A 25 -1.17 -1.66 15.37
C ARG A 25 0.03 -2.57 15.11
N ASN A 26 -0.22 -3.82 14.74
CA ASN A 26 0.80 -4.84 14.56
C ASN A 26 0.85 -5.24 13.09
N PHE A 27 2.03 -5.63 12.61
CA PHE A 27 2.24 -6.01 11.21
C PHE A 27 2.44 -7.51 11.09
N TYR A 28 1.85 -8.11 10.05
CA TYR A 28 1.97 -9.54 9.78
C TYR A 28 3.09 -9.79 8.76
N ILE A 29 4.32 -9.88 9.28
CA ILE A 29 5.54 -9.89 8.47
C ILE A 29 5.95 -11.30 8.05
N ARG A 30 6.79 -11.39 7.03
CA ARG A 30 7.45 -12.62 6.58
C ARG A 30 8.84 -12.77 7.18
N GLN A 31 9.24 -14.03 7.39
CA GLN A 31 10.59 -14.38 7.83
C GLN A 31 11.68 -13.94 6.85
N ASP A 32 11.37 -13.82 5.55
CA ASP A 32 12.35 -13.36 4.54
C ASP A 32 12.73 -11.87 4.70
N LEU A 33 12.02 -11.12 5.54
CA LEU A 33 12.27 -9.69 5.75
C LEU A 33 13.70 -9.42 6.21
N GLU A 34 14.24 -10.19 7.16
CA GLU A 34 15.61 -10.02 7.65
C GLU A 34 16.69 -10.45 6.64
N THR A 35 16.32 -11.31 5.69
CA THR A 35 17.22 -11.73 4.60
C THR A 35 17.32 -10.63 3.54
N ILE A 36 16.22 -9.90 3.30
CA ILE A 36 16.18 -8.79 2.33
C ILE A 36 16.74 -7.50 2.96
N TRP A 37 16.42 -7.23 4.22
CA TRP A 37 16.76 -6.02 4.96
C TRP A 37 17.40 -6.43 6.30
N THR A 38 18.71 -6.60 6.28
CA THR A 38 19.49 -7.10 7.44
C THR A 38 19.35 -6.23 8.69
N GLU A 39 18.98 -4.95 8.54
CA GLU A 39 18.69 -4.05 9.66
C GLU A 39 17.49 -4.48 10.51
N PHE A 40 16.65 -5.39 10.00
CA PHE A 40 15.53 -5.96 10.72
C PHE A 40 15.83 -7.35 11.33
N GLY A 41 17.08 -7.82 11.21
CA GLY A 41 17.49 -9.11 11.77
C GLY A 41 17.34 -9.18 13.29
N GLY A 42 16.81 -10.32 13.78
CA GLY A 42 16.62 -10.58 15.20
C GLY A 42 15.49 -9.78 15.87
N MET A 43 14.66 -9.11 15.08
CA MET A 43 13.50 -8.34 15.55
C MET A 43 12.37 -9.22 16.09
N VAL A 44 12.18 -10.38 15.49
CA VAL A 44 11.22 -11.40 15.91
C VAL A 44 12.02 -12.64 16.27
N ARG A 45 11.67 -13.28 17.40
CA ARG A 45 12.35 -14.50 17.82
C ARG A 45 12.02 -15.64 16.84
N ALA A 46 13.00 -16.48 16.53
CA ALA A 46 12.84 -17.54 15.53
C ALA A 46 11.67 -18.52 15.84
N ASP A 47 11.29 -18.67 17.11
CA ASP A 47 10.18 -19.51 17.56
C ASP A 47 8.80 -18.81 17.56
N GLU A 48 8.73 -17.54 17.16
CA GLU A 48 7.48 -16.77 17.06
C GLU A 48 6.90 -16.79 15.63
N TYR A 49 7.58 -17.41 14.68
CA TYR A 49 7.06 -17.63 13.34
C TYR A 49 6.09 -18.81 13.28
N ASP A 50 4.99 -18.65 12.56
CA ASP A 50 4.05 -19.73 12.27
C ASP A 50 4.57 -20.68 11.18
N ALA A 51 3.77 -21.70 10.86
CA ALA A 51 4.12 -22.71 9.88
C ALA A 51 4.30 -22.17 8.45
N ASP A 52 3.75 -20.99 8.15
CA ASP A 52 3.88 -20.31 6.86
C ASP A 52 5.05 -19.31 6.85
N GLY A 53 5.87 -19.29 7.91
CA GLY A 53 7.01 -18.39 8.06
C GLY A 53 6.57 -16.95 8.28
N ARG A 54 5.45 -16.72 8.97
CA ARG A 54 4.92 -15.40 9.29
C ARG A 54 4.94 -15.12 10.78
N ALA A 55 5.07 -13.85 11.15
CA ALA A 55 5.01 -13.45 12.55
C ALA A 55 4.32 -12.09 12.71
N VAL A 56 3.79 -11.87 13.92
CA VAL A 56 3.18 -10.59 14.30
C VAL A 56 4.22 -9.73 15.00
N ALA A 57 4.66 -8.66 14.34
CA ALA A 57 5.63 -7.72 14.89
C ALA A 57 4.94 -6.44 15.38
N ASP A 58 5.28 -5.98 16.60
CA ASP A 58 4.91 -4.64 17.05
C ASP A 58 5.80 -3.61 16.36
N ILE A 59 5.21 -2.82 15.46
CA ILE A 59 5.94 -1.85 14.66
C ILE A 59 6.66 -0.78 15.48
N ARG A 60 6.25 -0.56 16.74
CA ARG A 60 6.92 0.39 17.64
C ARG A 60 8.32 -0.07 18.01
N TRP A 61 8.58 -1.37 17.98
CA TRP A 61 9.93 -1.93 18.17
C TRP A 61 10.83 -1.63 16.97
N VAL A 62 10.24 -1.50 15.79
CA VAL A 62 10.93 -1.34 14.50
C VAL A 62 11.19 0.13 14.14
N LEU A 63 10.14 0.95 14.21
CA LEU A 63 10.19 2.33 13.76
C LEU A 63 10.40 3.33 14.90
N GLY A 64 10.31 2.88 16.15
CA GLY A 64 10.31 3.72 17.34
C GLY A 64 8.93 4.34 17.62
N LYS A 65 8.66 4.60 18.91
CA LYS A 65 7.33 4.98 19.44
C LYS A 65 6.65 6.19 18.77
N GLY A 66 7.40 7.06 18.08
CA GLY A 66 6.89 8.28 17.45
C GLY A 66 6.66 8.21 15.94
N ARG A 67 6.86 7.05 15.30
CA ARG A 67 6.74 6.91 13.83
C ARG A 67 5.44 6.27 13.35
N LEU A 68 4.60 5.79 14.26
CA LEU A 68 3.23 5.37 13.96
C LEU A 68 2.31 6.58 14.12
N ILE A 69 1.57 6.93 13.07
CA ILE A 69 0.55 7.98 13.11
C ILE A 69 -0.83 7.38 12.86
N PRO A 70 -1.87 7.84 13.58
CA PRO A 70 -3.20 7.27 13.44
C PRO A 70 -3.92 7.71 12.16
N LEU A 71 -3.42 8.76 11.51
CA LEU A 71 -4.10 9.47 10.43
C LEU A 71 -3.07 10.11 9.48
N THR A 72 -3.37 10.06 8.19
CA THR A 72 -2.69 10.84 7.15
C THR A 72 -3.67 11.26 6.05
N THR A 73 -3.30 12.24 5.24
CA THR A 73 -3.96 12.49 3.96
C THR A 73 -3.31 11.63 2.87
N LEU A 74 -4.11 11.01 2.01
CA LEU A 74 -3.63 10.29 0.83
C LEU A 74 -3.29 11.30 -0.27
N ARG A 75 -2.03 11.30 -0.71
CA ARG A 75 -1.51 12.21 -1.75
C ARG A 75 -0.97 11.48 -2.98
N THR A 76 -0.81 10.16 -2.91
CA THR A 76 -0.30 9.35 -4.02
C THR A 76 -0.86 7.94 -3.88
N VAL A 77 -1.33 7.37 -4.97
CA VAL A 77 -1.76 5.97 -5.04
C VAL A 77 -0.75 5.19 -5.86
N ILE A 78 -0.25 4.08 -5.34
CA ILE A 78 0.68 3.20 -6.06
C ILE A 78 0.08 1.79 -6.08
N ILE A 79 -0.18 1.28 -7.28
CA ILE A 79 -0.55 -0.12 -7.51
C ILE A 79 0.74 -0.90 -7.75
N LEU A 80 0.96 -1.93 -6.95
CA LEU A 80 2.05 -2.87 -7.15
C LEU A 80 1.57 -4.02 -8.01
N LYS A 81 2.29 -4.32 -9.08
CA LYS A 81 2.07 -5.53 -9.89
C LYS A 81 3.34 -6.34 -10.00
N ARG A 82 3.22 -7.61 -10.35
CA ARG A 82 4.36 -8.47 -10.67
C ARG A 82 4.12 -9.15 -11.99
N ASP A 83 4.75 -8.64 -13.03
CA ASP A 83 4.54 -9.09 -14.41
C ASP A 83 5.88 -9.12 -15.17
N PRO A 84 6.52 -10.30 -15.31
CA PRO A 84 7.81 -10.43 -16.00
C PRO A 84 7.76 -10.08 -17.49
N THR A 85 6.57 -10.05 -18.09
CA THR A 85 6.41 -9.76 -19.52
C THR A 85 6.34 -8.27 -19.83
N ASP A 86 6.05 -7.44 -18.82
CA ASP A 86 6.04 -5.99 -18.95
C ASP A 86 7.38 -5.39 -18.50
N PRO A 87 8.18 -4.81 -19.42
CA PRO A 87 9.45 -4.20 -19.08
C PRO A 87 9.31 -2.86 -18.35
N VAL A 88 8.11 -2.27 -18.29
CA VAL A 88 7.88 -0.98 -17.63
C VAL A 88 7.95 -1.16 -16.12
N VAL A 89 8.96 -0.56 -15.50
CA VAL A 89 9.17 -0.63 -14.04
C VAL A 89 8.20 0.27 -13.29
N ALA A 90 7.98 1.49 -13.75
CA ALA A 90 7.04 2.42 -13.15
C ALA A 90 6.42 3.31 -14.23
N LYS A 91 5.12 3.57 -14.12
CA LYS A 91 4.43 4.56 -14.94
C LYS A 91 3.35 5.30 -14.14
N GLN A 92 3.15 6.57 -14.47
CA GLN A 92 1.94 7.29 -14.07
C GLN A 92 0.75 6.77 -14.88
N MET A 93 -0.40 6.63 -14.23
CA MET A 93 -1.61 6.11 -14.82
C MET A 93 -2.62 7.23 -15.02
N ASP A 94 -3.44 7.11 -16.06
CA ASP A 94 -4.61 7.97 -16.22
C ASP A 94 -5.69 7.58 -15.18
N PRO A 95 -6.40 8.55 -14.56
CA PRO A 95 -7.45 8.26 -13.59
C PRO A 95 -8.59 7.36 -14.11
N SER A 96 -8.94 7.45 -15.39
CA SER A 96 -9.98 6.62 -16.01
C SER A 96 -9.52 5.18 -16.21
N GLU A 97 -8.29 4.98 -16.69
CA GLU A 97 -7.64 3.66 -16.79
C GLU A 97 -7.51 3.02 -15.39
N GLY A 98 -7.12 3.83 -14.40
CA GLY A 98 -7.07 3.42 -13.00
C GLY A 98 -8.42 2.94 -12.46
N SER A 99 -9.48 3.72 -12.68
CA SER A 99 -10.83 3.40 -12.21
C SER A 99 -11.35 2.09 -12.80
N GLU A 100 -11.17 1.88 -14.12
CA GLU A 100 -11.54 0.63 -14.78
C GLU A 100 -10.78 -0.56 -14.18
N MET A 101 -9.47 -0.39 -13.97
CA MET A 101 -8.62 -1.41 -13.38
C MET A 101 -9.06 -1.80 -11.97
N PHE A 102 -9.35 -0.83 -11.09
CA PHE A 102 -9.89 -1.12 -9.75
C PHE A 102 -11.17 -1.94 -9.85
N SER A 103 -12.13 -1.53 -10.68
CA SER A 103 -13.40 -2.28 -10.82
C SER A 103 -13.18 -3.70 -11.35
N ARG A 104 -12.36 -3.83 -12.40
CA ARG A 104 -12.03 -5.11 -13.05
C ARG A 104 -11.37 -6.11 -12.10
N TYR A 105 -10.47 -5.66 -11.22
CA TYR A 105 -9.76 -6.51 -10.28
C TYR A 105 -10.41 -6.58 -8.89
N GLY A 106 -11.70 -6.24 -8.78
CA GLY A 106 -12.43 -6.34 -7.51
C GLY A 106 -11.84 -5.44 -6.42
N TYR A 107 -11.41 -4.24 -6.81
CA TYR A 107 -10.77 -3.21 -5.99
C TYR A 107 -9.52 -3.69 -5.26
N PHE A 108 -8.86 -4.72 -5.79
CA PHE A 108 -7.73 -5.42 -5.16
C PHE A 108 -8.04 -5.91 -3.74
N ASN A 109 -9.33 -6.19 -3.47
CA ASN A 109 -9.79 -6.64 -2.17
C ASN A 109 -10.47 -8.02 -2.30
N PRO A 110 -9.78 -9.12 -1.97
CA PRO A 110 -10.37 -10.45 -2.05
C PRO A 110 -11.46 -10.69 -1.00
N HIS A 111 -11.57 -9.83 0.02
CA HIS A 111 -12.49 -9.96 1.15
C HIS A 111 -13.82 -9.20 0.96
N LEU A 112 -14.15 -8.79 -0.26
CA LEU A 112 -15.43 -8.13 -0.54
C LEU A 112 -16.62 -9.07 -0.33
N LEU A 113 -17.35 -8.84 0.76
CA LEU A 113 -18.52 -9.63 1.16
C LEU A 113 -19.77 -9.40 0.29
N VAL A 114 -19.92 -8.22 -0.31
CA VAL A 114 -21.13 -7.83 -1.05
C VAL A 114 -20.78 -7.23 -2.41
N ARG A 115 -21.32 -7.82 -3.48
CA ARG A 115 -21.06 -7.47 -4.88
C ARG A 115 -22.32 -7.07 -5.66
N ASP A 116 -23.21 -6.32 -5.00
CA ASP A 116 -24.41 -5.77 -5.65
C ASP A 116 -24.13 -4.45 -6.38
N ALA A 117 -25.01 -4.07 -7.32
CA ALA A 117 -24.86 -2.87 -8.15
C ALA A 117 -24.73 -1.58 -7.33
N ARG A 118 -25.44 -1.47 -6.21
CA ARG A 118 -25.39 -0.29 -5.33
C ARG A 118 -24.02 -0.20 -4.63
N LYS A 119 -23.49 -1.31 -4.13
CA LYS A 119 -22.18 -1.38 -3.49
C LYS A 119 -21.05 -1.15 -4.49
N THR A 120 -21.18 -1.65 -5.71
CA THR A 120 -20.24 -1.35 -6.82
C THR A 120 -20.23 0.15 -7.12
N ALA A 121 -21.39 0.78 -7.33
CA ALA A 121 -21.48 2.22 -7.58
C ALA A 121 -20.87 3.08 -6.45
N ILE A 122 -21.02 2.67 -5.18
CA ILE A 122 -20.38 3.37 -4.04
C ILE A 122 -18.85 3.28 -4.13
N ARG A 123 -18.31 2.11 -4.47
CA ARG A 123 -16.86 1.91 -4.59
C ARG A 123 -16.30 2.63 -5.80
N ASP A 124 -16.95 2.55 -6.95
CA ASP A 124 -16.52 3.26 -8.16
C ASP A 124 -16.47 4.77 -7.92
N ARG A 125 -17.50 5.33 -7.27
CA ARG A 125 -17.50 6.75 -6.88
C ARG A 125 -16.37 7.08 -5.90
N PHE A 126 -16.09 6.21 -4.94
CA PHE A 126 -14.97 6.42 -4.01
C PHE A 126 -13.62 6.40 -4.73
N ILE A 127 -13.40 5.43 -5.63
CA ILE A 127 -12.17 5.35 -6.42
C ILE A 127 -12.03 6.56 -7.33
N GLY A 128 -13.10 6.99 -8.01
CA GLY A 128 -13.08 8.22 -8.80
C GLY A 128 -12.62 9.42 -7.97
N ASN A 129 -13.26 9.66 -6.82
CA ASN A 129 -12.84 10.73 -5.90
C ASN A 129 -11.37 10.59 -5.44
N LEU A 130 -10.88 9.36 -5.24
CA LEU A 130 -9.49 9.12 -4.84
C LEU A 130 -8.51 9.48 -5.94
N LEU A 131 -8.80 9.09 -7.17
CA LEU A 131 -7.92 9.32 -8.31
C LEU A 131 -7.99 10.77 -8.81
N ASP A 132 -9.07 11.49 -8.52
CA ASP A 132 -9.17 12.94 -8.72
C ASP A 132 -8.31 13.72 -7.72
N SER A 133 -8.19 13.23 -6.48
CA SER A 133 -7.45 13.89 -5.40
C SER A 133 -5.97 13.49 -5.29
N ALA A 134 -5.57 12.37 -5.88
CA ALA A 134 -4.21 11.85 -5.78
C ALA A 134 -3.75 11.18 -7.09
N PRO A 135 -2.55 11.51 -7.60
CA PRO A 135 -2.01 10.84 -8.78
C PRO A 135 -1.81 9.34 -8.54
N LEU A 136 -2.13 8.57 -9.58
CA LEU A 136 -1.99 7.12 -9.62
C LEU A 136 -0.72 6.73 -10.35
N PHE A 137 0.03 5.80 -9.76
CA PHE A 137 1.17 5.15 -10.37
C PHE A 137 1.00 3.63 -10.32
N MET A 138 1.60 2.95 -11.29
CA MET A 138 1.75 1.51 -11.26
C MET A 138 3.24 1.17 -11.27
N VAL A 139 3.65 0.27 -10.37
CA VAL A 139 5.04 -0.16 -10.20
C VAL A 139 5.12 -1.68 -10.34
N ASN A 140 6.00 -2.14 -11.23
CA ASN A 140 6.29 -3.55 -11.45
C ASN A 140 7.39 -4.04 -10.49
N THR A 141 7.10 -5.07 -9.71
CA THR A 141 7.96 -5.59 -8.65
C THR A 141 8.75 -6.83 -9.09
N THR A 142 9.08 -6.93 -10.38
CA THR A 142 9.90 -8.02 -10.94
C THR A 142 11.40 -7.86 -10.65
N GLY A 143 11.85 -6.63 -10.41
CA GLY A 143 13.20 -6.32 -9.96
C GLY A 143 13.45 -6.66 -8.48
N THR A 144 14.57 -6.17 -7.94
CA THR A 144 14.89 -6.35 -6.51
C THR A 144 14.04 -5.43 -5.63
N PRO A 145 13.74 -5.80 -4.37
CA PRO A 145 13.03 -4.94 -3.43
C PRO A 145 13.68 -3.54 -3.30
N SER A 146 15.00 -3.46 -3.30
CA SER A 146 15.75 -2.19 -3.24
C SER A 146 15.55 -1.33 -4.48
N ALA A 147 15.52 -1.93 -5.68
CA ALA A 147 15.24 -1.20 -6.92
C ALA A 147 13.81 -0.66 -6.93
N THR A 148 12.82 -1.49 -6.55
CA THR A 148 11.42 -1.07 -6.41
C THR A 148 11.26 0.07 -5.40
N GLN A 149 11.93 -0.02 -4.25
CA GLN A 149 11.93 1.05 -3.23
C GLN A 149 12.50 2.36 -3.78
N GLU A 150 13.57 2.31 -4.56
CA GLU A 150 14.15 3.52 -5.16
C GLU A 150 13.20 4.18 -6.16
N GLU A 151 12.49 3.39 -6.97
CA GLU A 151 11.46 3.92 -7.88
C GLU A 151 10.29 4.56 -7.12
N ILE A 152 9.81 3.92 -6.05
CA ILE A 152 8.76 4.50 -5.19
C ILE A 152 9.23 5.83 -4.59
N ARG A 153 10.50 5.94 -4.17
CA ARG A 153 11.05 7.20 -3.65
C ARG A 153 11.12 8.29 -4.70
N LYS A 154 11.46 7.97 -5.95
CA LYS A 154 11.44 8.93 -7.06
C LYS A 154 10.03 9.48 -7.27
N ILE A 155 9.03 8.61 -7.33
CA ILE A 155 7.61 8.98 -7.45
C ILE A 155 7.20 9.95 -6.33
N ILE A 156 7.49 9.60 -5.07
CA ILE A 156 7.11 10.44 -3.92
C ILE A 156 7.85 11.78 -3.90
N ARG A 157 9.09 11.86 -4.41
CA ARG A 157 9.85 13.12 -4.50
C ARG A 157 9.30 14.06 -5.57
N MET A 158 8.81 13.52 -6.68
CA MET A 158 8.20 14.31 -7.76
C MET A 158 6.96 15.06 -7.28
N GLU A 159 6.13 14.44 -6.43
CA GLU A 159 4.94 15.09 -5.85
C GLU A 159 5.30 16.30 -4.98
N LYS A 160 6.36 16.19 -4.15
CA LYS A 160 6.77 17.29 -3.27
C LYS A 160 7.31 18.53 -3.98
N SER A 161 7.61 18.42 -5.27
CA SER A 161 8.21 19.48 -6.07
C SER A 161 7.20 20.19 -6.98
N GLY A 162 5.95 19.71 -7.01
CA GLY A 162 4.84 20.25 -7.79
C GLY A 162 3.85 21.08 -6.97
#